data_AF-A0A150UM00-F1
#
_entry.id   AF-A0A150UM00-F1
#
_cell.length_a   1.000
_cell.length_b   1.000
_cell.length_c   1.000
_cell.angle_alpha   90.00
_cell.angle_beta   90.00
_cell.angle_gamma   90.00
#
_symmetry.space_group_name_H-M   'P 1'
#
loop_
_entity.id
_entity.type
_entity.pdbx_description
1 polymer ?
#
loop_
_entity_poly.entity_id
_entity_poly.type
_entity_poly.pdbx_seq_one_letter_code
_entity_poly.pdbx_strand_id
1 'polypeptide(L)'
;MKFALPALAALAISTAPAAAVEQNCRFIQAKPEREACYKRQEDELAAKHKPAPAAAENNTLETLRQMRQDDDAVYRSINNICRGC
;
A
#
# COMPACT_ATOMS: atom_id res chain seq x y z
N MET A 1 -29.46 23.01 28.51
CA MET A 1 -29.85 22.15 27.37
C MET A 1 -29.98 22.93 26.05
N LYS A 2 -29.03 23.81 25.68
CA LYS A 2 -29.18 24.71 24.50
C LYS A 2 -28.06 24.57 23.46
N PHE A 3 -26.99 23.85 23.82
CA PHE A 3 -25.82 23.60 22.96
C PHE A 3 -25.59 22.12 22.64
N ALA A 4 -26.50 21.24 23.08
CA ALA A 4 -26.38 19.81 22.82
C ALA A 4 -26.56 19.47 21.33
N LEU A 5 -27.47 20.18 20.64
CA LEU A 5 -27.76 20.01 19.21
C LEU A 5 -26.59 20.43 18.30
N PRO A 6 -25.97 21.62 18.44
CA PRO A 6 -24.82 21.98 17.60
C PRO A 6 -23.57 21.15 17.93
N ALA A 7 -23.41 20.70 19.19
CA ALA A 7 -22.31 19.83 19.57
C ALA A 7 -22.40 18.44 18.90
N LEU A 8 -23.61 17.86 18.84
CA LEU A 8 -23.86 16.60 18.10
C LEU A 8 -23.64 16.77 16.58
N ALA A 9 -24.03 17.90 16.01
CA ALA A 9 -23.79 18.20 14.60
C ALA A 9 -22.29 18.35 14.28
N ALA A 10 -21.51 18.97 15.18
CA ALA A 10 -20.06 19.08 15.02
C ALA A 10 -19.35 17.71 15.13
N LEU A 11 -19.81 16.83 16.04
CA LEU A 11 -19.30 15.46 16.14
C LEU A 11 -19.62 14.61 14.89
N ALA A 12 -20.78 14.81 14.27
CA ALA A 12 -21.16 14.10 13.03
C ALA A 12 -20.30 14.50 11.81
N ILE A 13 -19.64 15.66 11.83
CA ILE A 13 -18.71 16.09 10.78
C ILE A 13 -17.29 15.55 11.05
N SER A 14 -16.98 15.21 12.31
CA SER A 14 -15.68 14.62 12.69
C SER A 14 -15.54 13.12 12.38
N THR A 15 -16.61 12.46 11.93
CA THR A 15 -16.54 11.08 11.40
C THR A 15 -16.16 11.03 9.92
N ALA A 16 -15.54 12.10 9.38
CA ALA A 16 -14.71 11.96 8.20
C ALA A 16 -13.73 10.81 8.50
N PRO A 17 -13.84 9.66 7.80
CA PRO A 17 -13.06 8.49 8.14
C PRO A 17 -11.60 8.91 8.02
N ALA A 18 -10.91 8.93 9.16
CA ALA A 18 -9.49 9.16 9.22
C ALA A 18 -8.84 8.09 8.36
N ALA A 19 -8.33 8.52 7.22
CA ALA A 19 -7.34 7.89 6.36
C ALA A 19 -6.95 6.46 6.77
N ALA A 20 -7.78 5.49 6.39
CA ALA A 20 -7.31 4.17 6.03
C ALA A 20 -7.55 4.07 4.52
N VAL A 21 -6.47 4.09 3.75
CA VAL A 21 -6.41 4.01 2.28
C VAL A 21 -6.81 2.61 1.81
N GLU A 22 -7.98 2.18 2.26
CA GLU A 22 -8.73 1.02 1.82
C GLU A 22 -10.21 1.43 1.73
N GLN A 23 -10.46 2.69 1.35
CA GLN A 23 -11.75 3.06 0.80
C GLN A 23 -11.95 2.16 -0.40
N ASN A 24 -12.85 1.19 -0.27
CA ASN A 24 -13.10 0.18 -1.26
C ASN A 24 -13.69 0.84 -2.53
N CYS A 25 -12.84 1.48 -3.34
CA CYS A 25 -13.22 2.11 -4.61
C CYS A 25 -13.91 1.09 -5.53
N ARG A 26 -13.72 -0.22 -5.28
CA ARG A 26 -14.41 -1.33 -5.94
C ARG A 26 -15.93 -1.37 -5.68
N PHE A 27 -16.43 -0.88 -4.55
CA PHE A 27 -17.87 -0.89 -4.24
C PHE A 27 -18.64 0.31 -4.81
N ILE A 28 -17.96 1.27 -5.45
CA ILE A 28 -18.61 2.42 -6.09
C ILE A 28 -19.24 1.98 -7.41
N GLN A 29 -20.57 2.06 -7.51
CA GLN A 29 -21.31 1.63 -8.69
C GLN A 29 -21.22 2.62 -9.85
N ALA A 30 -21.19 3.92 -9.57
CA ALA A 30 -21.05 4.95 -10.58
C ALA A 30 -19.59 5.01 -11.09
N LYS A 31 -19.40 4.80 -12.40
CA LYS A 31 -18.08 4.88 -13.05
C LYS A 31 -17.32 6.20 -12.79
N PRO A 32 -17.92 7.40 -12.95
CA PRO A 32 -17.16 8.64 -12.77
C PRO A 32 -16.68 8.82 -11.32
N GLU A 33 -17.48 8.40 -10.35
CA GLU A 33 -17.12 8.46 -8.93
C GLU A 33 -16.01 7.45 -8.59
N ARG A 34 -16.03 6.28 -9.24
CA ARG A 34 -15.00 5.25 -9.10
C ARG A 34 -13.67 5.72 -9.64
N GLU A 35 -13.65 6.32 -10.82
CA GLU A 35 -12.43 6.87 -11.43
C GLU A 35 -11.85 8.01 -10.59
N ALA A 36 -12.70 8.90 -10.07
CA ALA A 36 -12.26 9.96 -9.15
C ALA A 36 -11.74 9.41 -7.80
N CYS A 37 -12.25 8.27 -7.33
CA CYS A 37 -11.73 7.58 -6.13
C CYS A 37 -10.31 7.06 -6.37
N TYR A 38 -10.09 6.34 -7.47
CA TYR A 38 -8.77 5.85 -7.84
C TYR A 38 -7.77 6.97 -8.08
N LYS A 39 -8.20 8.07 -8.73
CA LYS A 39 -7.36 9.23 -8.99
C LYS A 39 -6.81 9.89 -7.71
N ARG A 40 -7.65 9.99 -6.67
CA ARG A 40 -7.19 10.52 -5.38
C ARG A 40 -6.24 9.55 -4.67
N GLN A 41 -6.45 8.25 -4.83
CA GLN A 41 -5.57 7.23 -4.27
C GLN A 41 -4.19 7.23 -4.93
N GLU A 42 -4.11 7.37 -6.26
CA GLU A 42 -2.82 7.52 -6.95
C GLU A 42 -2.12 8.83 -6.57
N ASP A 43 -2.85 9.94 -6.44
CA ASP A 43 -2.28 11.23 -6.05
C ASP A 43 -1.72 11.19 -4.62
N GLU A 44 -2.44 10.53 -3.69
CA GLU A 44 -1.96 10.32 -2.32
C GLU A 44 -0.79 9.34 -2.31
N LEU A 45 -0.88 8.23 -3.04
CA LEU A 45 0.20 7.26 -3.15
C LEU A 45 1.45 7.91 -3.73
N ALA A 46 1.34 8.75 -4.76
CA ALA A 46 2.42 9.53 -5.34
C ALA A 46 3.00 10.55 -4.35
N ALA A 47 2.15 11.20 -3.55
CA ALA A 47 2.59 12.11 -2.50
C ALA A 47 3.28 11.38 -1.32
N LYS A 48 2.93 10.12 -1.06
CA LYS A 48 3.63 9.21 -0.12
C LYS A 48 4.90 8.62 -0.74
N HIS A 49 4.89 8.32 -2.04
CA HIS A 49 6.03 7.98 -2.90
C HIS A 49 6.92 9.21 -3.15
N LYS A 50 7.12 10.05 -2.13
CA LYS A 50 8.34 10.84 -2.09
C LYS A 50 9.49 9.84 -2.10
N PRO A 51 10.47 9.99 -3.01
CA PRO A 51 11.56 9.03 -3.12
C PRO A 51 12.17 8.88 -1.74
N ALA A 52 12.13 7.65 -1.22
CA ALA A 52 12.94 7.30 -0.06
C ALA A 52 14.39 7.71 -0.41
N PRO A 53 15.19 8.17 0.57
CA PRO A 53 16.56 8.57 0.29
C PRO A 53 17.24 7.46 -0.51
N ALA A 54 18.01 7.79 -1.56
CA ALA A 54 18.56 6.81 -2.51
C ALA A 54 19.28 5.62 -1.84
N ALA A 55 19.75 5.78 -0.60
CA ALA A 55 20.25 4.69 0.24
C ALA A 55 19.21 3.58 0.53
N ALA A 56 17.95 3.92 0.78
CA ALA A 56 16.86 2.96 0.96
C ALA A 56 16.55 2.20 -0.33
N GLU A 57 16.57 2.89 -1.48
CA GLU A 57 16.42 2.22 -2.78
C GLU A 57 17.62 1.35 -3.14
N ASN A 58 18.83 1.76 -2.77
CA ASN A 58 20.03 0.92 -2.92
C ASN A 58 19.91 -0.35 -2.07
N ASN A 59 19.48 -0.22 -0.82
CA ASN A 59 19.27 -1.35 0.09
C ASN A 59 18.17 -2.30 -0.42
N THR A 60 17.06 -1.79 -0.98
CA THR A 60 16.02 -2.64 -1.57
C THR A 60 16.52 -3.34 -2.82
N LEU A 61 17.25 -2.65 -3.69
CA LEU A 61 17.84 -3.25 -4.88
C LEU A 61 18.90 -4.32 -4.52
N GLU A 62 19.73 -4.05 -3.52
CA GLU A 62 20.69 -5.02 -2.99
C GLU A 62 20.00 -6.23 -2.38
N THR A 63 18.95 -6.03 -1.58
CA THR A 63 18.11 -7.11 -1.04
C THR A 63 17.51 -7.96 -2.16
N LEU A 64 16.97 -7.33 -3.22
CA LEU A 64 16.42 -8.03 -4.38
C LEU A 64 17.49 -8.84 -5.14
N ARG A 65 18.72 -8.32 -5.25
CA ARG A 65 19.84 -9.06 -5.83
C ARG A 65 20.23 -10.25 -4.97
N GLN A 66 20.29 -10.07 -3.65
CA GLN A 66 20.62 -11.12 -2.70
C GLN A 66 19.62 -12.28 -2.78
N MET A 67 18.31 -11.99 -2.77
CA MET A 67 17.29 -13.03 -2.88
C MET A 67 17.44 -13.88 -4.14
N ARG A 68 17.76 -13.27 -5.30
CA ARG A 68 18.01 -14.04 -6.54
C ARG A 68 19.24 -14.95 -6.42
N GLN A 69 20.30 -14.48 -5.77
CA GLN A 69 21.50 -15.29 -5.56
C GLN A 69 21.24 -16.44 -4.60
N ASP A 70 20.45 -16.20 -3.55
CA ASP A 70 20.06 -17.23 -2.59
C ASP A 70 19.17 -18.29 -3.25
N ASP A 71 18.20 -17.88 -4.09
CA ASP A 71 17.39 -18.79 -4.91
C ASP A 71 18.26 -19.67 -5.82
N ASP A 72 19.21 -19.08 -6.55
CA ASP A 72 20.15 -19.81 -7.41
C ASP A 72 21.01 -20.80 -6.62
N ALA A 73 21.47 -20.42 -5.42
CA ALA A 73 22.26 -21.28 -4.54
C ALA A 73 21.43 -22.47 -4.02
N VAL A 74 20.16 -22.23 -3.66
CA VAL A 74 19.22 -23.27 -3.24
C VAL A 74 18.95 -24.25 -4.39
N TYR A 75 18.73 -23.77 -5.61
CA TYR A 75 18.56 -24.66 -6.77
C TYR A 75 19.78 -25.55 -7.02
N ARG A 76 20.99 -25.00 -6.91
CA ARG A 76 22.22 -25.79 -7.05
C ARG A 76 22.40 -26.82 -5.94
N SER A 77 22.04 -26.49 -4.70
CA SER A 77 22.14 -27.41 -3.57
C SER A 77 21.13 -28.56 -3.72
N ILE A 78 19.89 -28.26 -4.10
CA ILE A 78 18.85 -29.26 -4.38
C ILE A 78 19.29 -30.21 -5.52
N ASN A 79 19.84 -29.66 -6.60
CA ASN A 79 20.36 -30.47 -7.71
C ASN A 79 21.52 -31.39 -7.30
N ASN A 80 22.28 -31.04 -6.25
CA ASN A 80 23.31 -31.92 -5.70
C ASN A 80 22.78 -32.95 -4.70
N ILE A 81 21.61 -32.72 -4.11
CA ILE A 81 20.96 -33.65 -3.16
C ILE A 81 20.14 -34.71 -3.92
N CYS A 82 19.43 -34.32 -4.98
CA CYS A 82 18.68 -35.26 -5.83
C CYS A 82 19.58 -35.88 -6.91
N ARG A 83 20.49 -36.79 -6.51
CA ARG A 83 21.37 -37.55 -7.43
C ARG A 83 20.71 -38.75 -8.11
N GLY A 84 19.38 -38.76 -8.22
CA GLY A 84 18.60 -39.82 -8.85
C GLY A 84 18.62 -41.14 -8.05
N CYS A 85 17.44 -41.61 -7.67
CA CYS A 85 17.22 -43.04 -7.45
C CYS A 85 16.75 -43.65 -8.78
#